data_AF-A0A7Y2NPJ5-F1
#
_entry.id   AF-A0A7Y2NPJ5-F1
#
_cell.length_a   1.000
_cell.length_b   1.000
_cell.length_c   1.000
_cell.angle_alpha   90.00
_cell.angle_beta   90.00
_cell.angle_gamma   90.00
#
_symmetry.space_group_name_H-M   'P 1'
#
loop_
_entity.id
_entity.type
_entity.pdbx_description
1 polymer ?
#
loop_
_entity_poly.entity_id
_entity_poly.type
_entity_poly.pdbx_seq_one_letter_code
_entity_poly.pdbx_strand_id
1 'polypeptide(L)' 'KDVLEIALTLEKEAADLYRNASSKAKDPEIRKIFDHLVAFEKVHVKKIETALAAL' A
#
# COMPACT_ATOMS: atom_id res chain seq x y z
N LYS A 1 -1.15 -11.52 -16.55
CA LYS A 1 -1.43 -12.00 -15.18
C LYS A 1 -0.23 -11.75 -14.27
N ASP A 2 0.94 -12.27 -14.62
CA ASP A 2 2.18 -12.20 -13.83
C ASP A 2 2.60 -10.78 -13.42
N VAL A 3 2.54 -9.81 -14.35
CA VAL A 3 2.87 -8.39 -14.05
C VAL A 3 1.95 -7.80 -12.98
N LEU A 4 0.66 -8.16 -13.00
CA LEU A 4 -0.30 -7.67 -12.02
C LEU A 4 -0.12 -8.36 -10.66
N GLU A 5 0.31 -9.62 -10.62
CA GLU A 5 0.63 -10.33 -9.37
C GLU A 5 1.90 -9.75 -8.72
N ILE A 6 2.90 -9.41 -9.52
CA ILE A 6 4.09 -8.68 -9.06
C ILE A 6 3.69 -7.31 -8.51
N ALA A 7 2.90 -6.54 -9.27
CA ALA A 7 2.43 -5.24 -8.81
C ALA A 7 1.63 -5.35 -7.50
N LEU A 8 0.71 -6.32 -7.39
CA LEU A 8 -0.06 -6.57 -6.17
C LEU A 8 0.84 -6.83 -4.96
N THR A 9 1.92 -7.57 -5.15
CA THR A 9 2.89 -7.89 -4.10
C THR A 9 3.62 -6.62 -3.66
N LEU A 10 4.11 -5.82 -4.61
CA LEU A 10 4.80 -4.56 -4.33
C LEU A 10 3.91 -3.56 -3.57
N GLU A 11 2.65 -3.41 -3.96
CA GLU A 11 1.71 -2.51 -3.29
C GLU A 11 1.42 -2.96 -1.83
N LYS A 12 1.34 -4.27 -1.59
CA LYS A 12 1.16 -4.83 -0.24
C LYS A 12 2.40 -4.58 0.62
N GLU A 13 3.58 -4.81 0.08
CA GLU A 13 4.85 -4.54 0.77
C GLU A 13 5.05 -3.04 1.06
N ALA A 14 4.68 -2.16 0.14
CA ALA A 14 4.71 -0.71 0.33
C ALA A 14 3.75 -0.27 1.46
N ALA A 15 2.52 -0.79 1.47
CA ALA A 15 1.57 -0.53 2.54
C ALA A 15 2.11 -0.95 3.93
N ASP A 16 2.79 -2.10 4.01
CA ASP A 16 3.40 -2.56 5.25
C ASP A 16 4.64 -1.75 5.65
N LEU A 17 5.45 -1.33 4.67
CA LEU A 17 6.57 -0.41 4.90
C LEU A 17 6.09 0.90 5.51
N TYR A 18 5.08 1.54 4.94
CA TYR A 18 4.53 2.79 5.46
C TYR A 18 3.83 2.62 6.80
N ARG A 19 3.14 1.49 7.04
CA ARG A 19 2.57 1.18 8.35
C ARG A 19 3.66 1.07 9.42
N ASN A 20 4.77 0.42 9.11
CA ASN A 20 5.93 0.30 9.99
C ASN A 20 6.64 1.63 10.22
N ALA A 21 6.67 2.51 9.21
CA ALA A 21 7.21 3.86 9.37
C ALA A 21 6.30 4.75 10.23
N SER A 22 4.98 4.68 10.02
CA SER A 22 3.97 5.38 10.83
C SER A 22 4.09 5.02 12.32
N SER A 23 4.21 3.73 12.65
CA SER A 23 4.32 3.26 14.03
C SER A 23 5.58 3.74 14.75
N LYS A 24 6.65 4.03 14.00
CA LYS A 24 7.92 4.55 14.52
C LYS A 24 7.99 6.08 14.52
N ALA A 25 7.08 6.77 13.84
CA ALA A 25 7.06 8.22 13.75
C ALA A 25 6.64 8.84 15.09
N LYS A 26 7.54 9.66 15.68
CA LYS A 26 7.28 10.42 16.91
C LYS A 26 6.49 11.69 16.64
N ASP A 27 6.76 12.34 15.51
CA ASP A 27 6.03 13.54 15.07
C ASP A 27 4.65 13.14 14.54
N PRO A 28 3.56 13.73 15.07
CA PRO A 28 2.20 13.41 14.63
C PRO A 28 1.92 13.80 13.17
N GLU A 29 2.56 14.83 12.63
CA GLU A 29 2.38 15.23 11.22
C GLU A 29 3.09 14.24 10.28
N ILE A 30 4.27 13.76 10.66
CA ILE A 30 4.96 12.70 9.90
C ILE A 30 4.15 11.39 9.94
N ARG A 31 3.56 11.06 11.09
CA ARG A 31 2.67 9.90 11.22
C ARG A 31 1.48 9.98 10.27
N LYS A 32 0.81 11.13 10.20
CA LYS A 32 -0.31 11.36 9.28
C LYS A 32 0.08 11.16 7.81
N ILE A 33 1.30 11.59 7.43
CA ILE A 33 1.80 11.37 6.06
C ILE A 33 1.92 9.87 5.77
N PHE A 34 2.54 9.09 6.66
CA PHE A 34 2.64 7.64 6.46
C PHE A 34 1.28 6.95 6.47
N ASP A 35 0.36 7.35 7.35
CA ASP A 35 -1.00 6.81 7.38
C ASP A 35 -1.76 7.10 6.07
N HIS A 36 -1.54 8.29 5.48
CA HIS A 36 -2.07 8.63 4.17
C HIS A 36 -1.51 7.72 3.07
N LEU A 37 -0.20 7.47 3.07
CA LEU A 37 0.44 6.56 2.10
C LEU A 37 -0.08 5.13 2.25
N VAL A 38 -0.26 4.61 3.47
CA VAL A 38 -0.90 3.31 3.70
C VAL A 38 -2.31 3.25 3.09
N ALA A 39 -3.09 4.32 3.25
CA ALA A 39 -4.43 4.39 2.66
C ALA A 39 -4.38 4.44 1.12
N PHE A 40 -3.38 5.11 0.55
CA PHE A 40 -3.16 5.20 -0.88
C PHE A 40 -2.85 3.83 -1.50
N GLU A 41 -1.89 3.08 -0.94
CA GLU A 41 -1.53 1.77 -1.49
C GLU A 41 -2.67 0.74 -1.34
N LYS A 42 -3.51 0.86 -0.31
CA LYS A 42 -4.74 0.03 -0.21
C LYS A 42 -5.70 0.26 -1.37
N VAL A 43 -5.78 1.47 -1.92
CA VAL A 43 -6.58 1.75 -3.12
C VAL A 43 -5.97 1.08 -4.34
N HIS A 44 -4.63 1.10 -4.47
CA HIS A 44 -3.92 0.41 -5.54
C HIS A 44 -4.10 -1.11 -5.49
N VAL A 45 -3.91 -1.71 -4.31
CA VAL A 45 -4.17 -3.14 -4.06
C VAL A 45 -5.57 -3.53 -4.57
N LYS A 46 -6.60 -2.78 -4.17
CA LYS A 46 -7.98 -3.07 -4.59
C LYS A 46 -8.17 -2.96 -6.10
N LYS A 47 -7.55 -1.96 -6.75
CA LYS A 47 -7.62 -1.79 -8.21
C LYS A 47 -6.95 -2.98 -8.92
N ILE A 48 -5.80 -3.43 -8.44
CA ILE A 48 -5.06 -4.54 -9.04
C ILE A 48 -5.81 -5.86 -8.81
N GLU A 49 -6.37 -6.10 -7.61
CA GLU A 49 -7.20 -7.28 -7.33
C GLU A 49 -8.43 -7.33 -8.23
N THR A 50 -9.07 -6.17 -8.47
CA THR A 50 -10.19 -6.07 -9.41
C THR A 50 -9.75 -6.40 -10.84
N ALA A 51 -8.60 -5.89 -11.29
CA ALA A 51 -8.07 -6.18 -12.62
C ALA A 51 -7.69 -7.66 -12.79
N LEU A 52 -7.08 -8.27 -11.78
CA LEU A 52 -6.76 -9.71 -11.77
C LEU A 52 -8.01 -10.59 -11.83
N ALA A 53 -9.08 -10.21 -11.12
CA ALA A 53 -10.35 -10.94 -11.14
C ALA A 53 -11.10 -10.85 -12.49
N ALA A 54 -10.74 -9.87 -13.33
CA ALA A 54 -11.31 -9.70 -14.66
C ALA A 54 -10.52 -10.40 -15.79
N LEU A 55 -9.42 -11.10 -15.44
CA LEU A 55 -8.60 -11.92 -16.35
C LEU A 55 -8.93 -13.41 -16.21
#